data_AF-L7IVP7-F1
#
_entry.id   AF-L7IVP7-F1
#
_cell.length_a   1.000
_cell.length_b   1.000
_cell.length_c   1.000
_cell.angle_alpha   90.00
_cell.angle_beta   90.00
_cell.angle_gamma   90.00
#
_symmetry.space_group_name_H-M   'P 1'
#
loop_
_entity.id
_entity.type
_entity.pdbx_description
1 polymer ?
#
loop_
_entity_poly.entity_id
_entity_poly.type
_entity_poly.pdbx_seq_one_letter_code
_entity_poly.pdbx_strand_id
1 'polypeptide(L)'
;MMGGNKKKLDLLILSFNAAKKMVDSSVFAHHLETTLVTNATSLPEVVVFSLQEISPLSYAFIGGPLLAPFLSRYEEALNIAAVKIKSTPSTPATPASASAEDERDDVASPASPGVEEEEEEQQQQQSPLLGPLWRKSRRAPGPYTLVKQHNVGMTAIMLFALHPSTISSVELAEVGFGTLDMGNKGAVAIRCIFTPPRGSSSSSAGDGSFTQLTLVATHLAPMEWNLKRRHANWQSICSALLFGDPVATIKEVARPEDQDVVSGLLRRRSTGRVSDSAASPAPTAEEEAEAEALLREAEEQDRVLAGHMREALRDMTIFRPGSHVFVAGDLNYRTADKSPKKEDRFPSFDPDSPDHWPTLLERDQLSKEKAAGKVLRCFTEEDIAFPPTYKYDVLHSAEGAINEAEAREAMERGDADLVVPYRFAKHRWPSWTDRVLYMQVPEFAKTEHDGQGEDHTFAARAYTSMPLMRSSDHQPVFLRLDVPILTPTELGREVAKAKGVAGQVLDSSREDGKAGAATTTTAAAAARGKDGSAAGDSAPQDQDVRISLPYPLDIHATARRQVARSREFMSGWTMLLWCTKEGAAALGSLAVLALGTYWLYQVL
;
A
#
# COMPACT_ATOMS: atom_id res chain seq x y z
N MET A 1 21.54 9.88 29.51
CA MET A 1 20.91 10.70 28.45
C MET A 1 19.54 11.10 28.94
N MET A 2 19.25 12.41 29.03
CA MET A 2 17.93 12.91 29.37
C MET A 2 16.96 12.47 28.26
N GLY A 3 15.98 11.62 28.59
CA GLY A 3 15.00 11.14 27.63
C GLY A 3 14.01 12.24 27.30
N GLY A 4 14.25 12.97 26.22
CA GLY A 4 13.23 13.83 25.63
C GLY A 4 12.05 12.99 25.14
N ASN A 5 10.84 13.57 25.14
CA ASN A 5 9.69 12.95 24.50
C ASN A 5 10.03 12.66 23.04
N LYS A 6 9.78 11.43 22.58
CA LYS A 6 10.01 11.04 21.19
C LYS A 6 9.05 11.80 20.29
N LYS A 7 9.59 12.55 19.32
CA LYS A 7 8.81 13.44 18.45
C LYS A 7 8.55 12.90 17.05
N LYS A 8 9.31 11.90 16.60
CA LYS A 8 9.14 11.29 15.28
C LYS A 8 9.10 9.77 15.35
N LEU A 9 8.31 9.16 14.47
CA LEU A 9 8.21 7.74 14.20
C LEU A 9 9.13 7.38 13.02
N ASP A 10 9.98 6.38 13.16
CA ASP A 10 10.76 5.81 12.06
C ASP A 10 9.91 4.77 11.31
N LEU A 11 9.40 5.15 10.13
CA LEU A 11 8.50 4.35 9.31
C LEU A 11 9.19 3.95 8.00
N LEU A 12 9.15 2.66 7.69
CA LEU A 12 9.55 2.13 6.39
C LEU A 12 8.35 1.55 5.63
N ILE A 13 8.12 2.01 4.41
CA ILE A 13 7.09 1.49 3.51
C ILE A 13 7.78 0.93 2.27
N LEU A 14 7.47 -0.32 1.92
CA LEU A 14 8.00 -1.00 0.74
C LEU A 14 6.85 -1.44 -0.16
N SER A 15 6.94 -1.13 -1.45
CA SER A 15 6.08 -1.61 -2.53
C SER A 15 6.77 -2.73 -3.31
N PHE A 16 6.06 -3.81 -3.61
CA PHE A 16 6.58 -4.86 -4.48
C PHE A 16 5.48 -5.63 -5.20
N ASN A 17 5.55 -5.63 -6.53
CA ASN A 17 4.82 -6.56 -7.37
C ASN A 17 5.54 -7.93 -7.38
N ALA A 18 4.91 -8.94 -6.79
CA ALA A 18 5.46 -10.27 -6.58
C ALA A 18 5.32 -11.23 -7.78
N ALA A 19 4.71 -10.76 -8.88
CA ALA A 19 4.51 -11.52 -10.12
C ALA A 19 3.89 -12.93 -9.92
N LYS A 20 3.05 -13.07 -8.89
CA LYS A 20 2.32 -14.29 -8.49
C LYS A 20 3.21 -15.43 -8.02
N LYS A 21 4.47 -15.12 -7.66
CA LYS A 21 5.46 -16.10 -7.21
C LYS A 21 5.82 -15.88 -5.74
N MET A 22 6.20 -16.97 -5.08
CA MET A 22 6.84 -16.89 -3.77
C MET A 22 8.24 -16.29 -3.91
N VAL A 23 8.61 -15.42 -2.98
CA VAL A 23 10.00 -14.95 -2.85
C VAL A 23 10.85 -15.99 -2.12
N ASP A 24 12.15 -15.99 -2.43
CA ASP A 24 13.14 -16.61 -1.56
C ASP A 24 13.38 -15.71 -0.36
N SER A 25 13.07 -16.21 0.85
CA SER A 25 13.15 -15.41 2.07
C SER A 25 14.59 -14.96 2.39
N SER A 26 15.60 -15.77 2.04
CA SER A 26 17.01 -15.48 2.35
C SER A 26 17.56 -14.41 1.41
N VAL A 27 17.27 -14.52 0.12
CA VAL A 27 17.68 -13.52 -0.89
C VAL A 27 16.95 -12.18 -0.62
N PHE A 28 15.64 -12.23 -0.36
CA PHE A 28 14.88 -11.01 -0.03
C PHE A 28 15.39 -10.38 1.28
N ALA A 29 15.72 -11.20 2.29
CA ALA A 29 16.32 -10.72 3.54
C ALA A 29 17.66 -10.01 3.29
N HIS A 30 18.54 -10.57 2.48
CA HIS A 30 19.83 -9.97 2.15
C HIS A 30 19.66 -8.55 1.59
N HIS A 31 18.76 -8.35 0.64
CA HIS A 31 18.50 -7.02 0.11
C HIS A 31 17.80 -6.11 1.13
N LEU A 32 16.91 -6.66 1.96
CA LEU A 32 16.27 -5.91 3.05
C LEU A 32 17.27 -5.39 4.09
N GLU A 33 18.39 -6.10 4.33
CA GLU A 33 19.39 -5.65 5.29
C GLU A 33 19.88 -4.24 4.97
N THR A 34 20.25 -4.00 3.70
CA THR A 34 20.66 -2.67 3.23
C THR A 34 19.53 -1.67 3.43
N THR A 35 18.33 -2.00 2.96
CA THR A 35 17.11 -1.18 3.09
C THR A 35 16.81 -0.76 4.54
N LEU A 36 17.01 -1.66 5.51
CA LEU A 36 16.74 -1.42 6.94
C LEU A 36 17.81 -0.57 7.63
N VAL A 37 18.99 -0.38 7.03
CA VAL A 37 20.10 0.42 7.62
C VAL A 37 20.49 1.65 6.81
N THR A 38 19.99 1.80 5.58
CA THR A 38 20.26 2.99 4.76
C THR A 38 19.95 4.27 5.51
N ASN A 39 20.97 5.11 5.69
CA ASN A 39 20.91 6.38 6.40
C ASN A 39 20.29 6.28 7.81
N ALA A 40 20.54 5.18 8.52
CA ALA A 40 20.03 4.97 9.88
C ALA A 40 20.97 4.13 10.75
N THR A 41 20.89 4.35 12.06
CA THR A 41 21.67 3.62 13.07
C THR A 41 20.86 2.54 13.80
N SER A 42 19.55 2.47 13.54
CA SER A 42 18.64 1.52 14.17
C SER A 42 17.64 0.97 13.15
N LEU A 43 16.97 -0.12 13.52
CA LEU A 43 15.86 -0.68 12.76
C LEU A 43 14.64 0.28 12.78
N PRO A 44 13.86 0.36 11.68
CA PRO A 44 12.58 1.08 11.67
C PRO A 44 11.62 0.56 12.74
N GLU A 45 10.84 1.44 13.36
CA GLU A 45 9.88 1.02 14.39
C GLU A 45 8.67 0.31 13.80
N VAL A 46 8.23 0.81 12.64
CA VAL A 46 7.10 0.28 11.90
C VAL A 46 7.54 0.00 10.47
N VAL A 47 7.22 -1.19 9.98
CA VAL A 47 7.49 -1.61 8.60
C VAL A 47 6.17 -1.97 7.94
N VAL A 48 5.93 -1.45 6.74
CA VAL A 48 4.71 -1.68 5.97
C VAL A 48 5.09 -2.24 4.60
N PHE A 49 4.56 -3.40 4.26
CA PHE A 49 4.68 -3.96 2.91
C PHE A 49 3.36 -3.77 2.15
N SER A 50 3.43 -3.07 1.03
CA SER A 50 2.39 -2.96 0.00
C SER A 50 2.73 -3.94 -1.12
N LEU A 51 2.01 -5.05 -1.20
CA LEU A 51 2.33 -6.15 -2.11
C LEU A 51 1.26 -6.29 -3.19
N GLN A 52 1.69 -6.50 -4.43
CA GLN A 52 0.82 -6.67 -5.60
C GLN A 52 1.12 -7.99 -6.29
N GLU A 53 0.13 -8.57 -6.97
CA GLU A 53 0.25 -9.90 -7.59
C GLU A 53 0.82 -10.94 -6.62
N ILE A 54 0.37 -10.96 -5.37
CA ILE A 54 0.96 -11.77 -4.30
C ILE A 54 0.94 -13.29 -4.56
N SER A 55 0.00 -13.78 -5.36
CA SER A 55 -0.22 -15.21 -5.60
C SER A 55 -1.01 -15.41 -6.89
N PRO A 56 -1.19 -16.65 -7.38
CA PRO A 56 -2.23 -16.97 -8.36
C PRO A 56 -3.59 -16.42 -7.92
N LEU A 57 -4.39 -15.95 -8.88
CA LEU A 57 -5.64 -15.24 -8.62
C LEU A 57 -6.64 -16.08 -7.80
N SER A 58 -6.73 -17.38 -8.10
CA SER A 58 -7.61 -18.32 -7.37
C SER A 58 -7.25 -18.38 -5.88
N TYR A 59 -5.96 -18.39 -5.54
CA TYR A 59 -5.50 -18.48 -4.16
C TYR A 59 -5.76 -17.17 -3.43
N ALA A 60 -5.59 -16.04 -4.12
CA ALA A 60 -5.83 -14.72 -3.56
C ALA A 60 -7.32 -14.48 -3.28
N PHE A 61 -8.21 -15.01 -4.12
CA PHE A 61 -9.66 -14.96 -3.95
C PHE A 61 -10.19 -15.91 -2.86
N ILE A 62 -9.61 -17.10 -2.72
CA ILE A 62 -9.97 -18.04 -1.65
C ILE A 62 -9.40 -17.57 -0.30
N GLY A 63 -8.17 -17.06 -0.31
CA GLY A 63 -7.45 -16.62 0.87
C GLY A 63 -7.01 -17.77 1.78
N GLY A 64 -6.84 -17.46 3.07
CA GLY A 64 -6.58 -18.46 4.11
C GLY A 64 -5.31 -19.30 3.85
N PRO A 65 -5.35 -20.63 4.05
CA PRO A 65 -4.17 -21.50 3.93
C PRO A 65 -3.53 -21.52 2.55
N LEU A 66 -4.26 -21.20 1.48
CA LEU A 66 -3.70 -21.16 0.12
C LEU A 66 -2.85 -19.91 -0.11
N LEU A 67 -3.20 -18.81 0.55
CA LEU A 67 -2.50 -17.54 0.44
C LEU A 67 -1.34 -17.41 1.44
N ALA A 68 -1.49 -18.00 2.63
CA ALA A 68 -0.53 -17.88 3.73
C ALA A 68 0.94 -18.17 3.35
N PRO A 69 1.27 -19.21 2.54
CA PRO A 69 2.65 -19.49 2.16
C PRO A 69 3.31 -18.38 1.35
N PHE A 70 2.54 -17.57 0.61
CA PHE A 70 3.08 -16.45 -0.16
C PHE A 70 3.43 -15.27 0.76
N LEU A 71 2.56 -14.96 1.72
CA LEU A 71 2.74 -13.82 2.62
C LEU A 71 3.76 -14.09 3.72
N SER A 72 3.83 -15.31 4.25
CA SER A 72 4.72 -15.63 5.38
C SER A 72 6.21 -15.51 5.02
N ARG A 73 6.56 -15.61 3.74
CA ARG A 73 7.95 -15.45 3.26
C ARG A 73 8.47 -14.03 3.49
N TYR A 74 7.61 -13.03 3.38
CA TYR A 74 7.98 -11.64 3.62
C TYR A 74 8.22 -11.36 5.11
N GLU A 75 7.38 -11.93 5.99
CA GLU A 75 7.59 -11.88 7.45
C GLU A 75 8.89 -12.58 7.85
N GLU A 76 9.17 -13.74 7.27
CA GLU A 76 10.40 -14.49 7.48
C GLU A 76 11.62 -13.66 7.04
N ALA A 77 11.60 -13.13 5.83
CA ALA A 77 12.69 -12.34 5.27
C ALA A 77 12.99 -11.09 6.12
N LEU A 78 11.95 -10.36 6.53
CA LEU A 78 12.09 -9.19 7.39
C LEU A 78 12.78 -9.53 8.71
N ASN A 79 12.39 -10.65 9.33
CA ASN A 79 12.97 -11.07 10.60
C ASN A 79 14.39 -11.64 10.46
N ILE A 80 14.71 -12.35 9.37
CA ILE A 80 16.09 -12.77 9.07
C ILE A 80 17.01 -11.55 8.98
N ALA A 81 16.62 -10.54 8.19
CA ALA A 81 17.39 -9.31 8.02
C ALA A 81 17.56 -8.57 9.36
N ALA A 82 16.47 -8.41 10.11
CA ALA A 82 16.48 -7.71 11.40
C ALA A 82 17.35 -8.40 12.46
N VAL A 83 17.35 -9.74 12.52
CA VAL A 83 18.22 -10.50 13.43
C VAL A 83 19.68 -10.26 13.08
N LYS A 84 20.05 -10.33 11.80
CA LYS A 84 21.44 -10.14 11.35
C LYS A 84 21.97 -8.75 11.67
N ILE A 85 21.15 -7.71 11.48
CA ILE A 85 21.49 -6.33 11.87
C ILE A 85 21.72 -6.23 13.37
N LYS A 86 20.84 -6.82 14.21
CA LYS A 86 20.99 -6.79 15.67
C LYS A 86 22.18 -7.59 16.19
N SER A 87 22.59 -8.66 15.50
CA SER A 87 23.73 -9.49 15.89
C SER A 87 25.08 -8.92 15.45
N THR A 88 25.10 -7.95 14.54
CA THR A 88 26.35 -7.34 14.06
C THR A 88 26.83 -6.30 15.07
N PRO A 89 28.03 -6.42 15.67
CA PRO A 89 28.54 -5.44 16.62
C PRO A 89 28.66 -4.07 15.96
N SER A 90 28.14 -3.03 16.59
CA SER A 90 28.29 -1.64 16.13
C SER A 90 29.77 -1.24 16.21
N THR A 91 30.52 -1.42 15.12
CA THR A 91 31.86 -0.84 15.02
C THR A 91 31.69 0.60 14.53
N PRO A 92 32.13 1.62 15.28
CA PRO A 92 32.08 2.99 14.79
C PRO A 92 32.97 3.13 13.55
N ALA A 93 32.38 3.57 12.44
CA ALA A 93 33.10 3.83 11.20
C ALA A 93 34.20 4.89 11.45
N THR A 94 35.45 4.48 11.33
CA THR A 94 36.60 5.38 11.15
C THR A 94 37.05 5.25 9.69
N PRO A 95 37.24 6.36 8.95
CA PRO A 95 37.75 6.30 7.59
C PRO A 95 39.28 6.31 7.61
N ALA A 96 39.94 5.30 7.03
CA ALA A 96 41.38 5.30 6.72
C ALA A 96 41.69 4.05 5.88
N SER A 97 41.96 4.18 4.57
CA SER A 97 43.27 4.42 3.96
C SER A 97 44.15 3.17 3.89
N ALA A 98 44.63 2.89 2.69
CA ALA A 98 45.50 1.79 2.31
C ALA A 98 46.85 1.78 3.05
N SER A 99 47.33 0.57 3.37
CA SER A 99 48.73 0.16 3.21
C SER A 99 48.84 -1.36 3.34
N ALA A 100 49.67 -1.95 2.47
CA ALA A 100 49.97 -3.37 2.33
C ALA A 100 51.10 -3.83 3.30
N GLU A 101 51.49 -5.11 3.13
CA GLU A 101 52.61 -5.90 3.71
C GLU A 101 52.15 -6.84 4.85
N ASP A 102 51.92 -8.13 4.61
CA ASP A 102 52.82 -9.28 4.28
C ASP A 102 53.54 -9.84 5.51
N GLU A 103 53.17 -11.05 5.95
CA GLU A 103 54.10 -12.11 6.36
C GLU A 103 53.37 -13.44 6.63
N ARG A 104 54.03 -14.52 6.21
CA ARG A 104 53.60 -15.93 6.24
C ARG A 104 54.13 -16.61 7.51
N ASP A 105 53.49 -17.69 7.93
CA ASP A 105 54.21 -18.91 8.33
C ASP A 105 53.30 -20.15 8.40
N ASP A 106 53.80 -21.23 7.81
CA ASP A 106 53.25 -22.58 7.66
C ASP A 106 53.47 -23.44 8.92
N VAL A 107 52.52 -24.31 9.32
CA VAL A 107 52.80 -25.67 9.84
C VAL A 107 51.65 -26.62 9.51
N ALA A 108 52.00 -27.81 9.00
CA ALA A 108 51.13 -28.84 8.45
C ALA A 108 50.77 -30.02 9.40
N SER A 109 49.56 -30.58 9.18
CA SER A 109 49.17 -32.03 9.16
C SER A 109 49.21 -32.89 10.45
N PRO A 110 48.49 -34.05 10.54
CA PRO A 110 47.94 -34.90 9.46
C PRO A 110 46.51 -35.48 9.60
N ALA A 111 46.06 -36.09 8.48
CA ALA A 111 44.90 -36.97 8.25
C ALA A 111 45.05 -38.36 8.94
N SER A 112 44.12 -39.34 9.00
CA SER A 112 43.01 -39.89 8.17
C SER A 112 42.19 -40.87 9.09
N PRO A 113 41.31 -41.81 8.65
CA PRO A 113 40.60 -42.10 7.38
C PRO A 113 39.04 -42.10 7.58
N GLY A 114 38.13 -42.13 6.61
CA GLY A 114 38.00 -42.89 5.37
C GLY A 114 36.93 -44.00 5.55
N VAL A 115 35.70 -43.76 5.08
CA VAL A 115 34.72 -44.82 4.71
C VAL A 115 33.86 -44.28 3.55
N GLU A 116 33.91 -45.03 2.45
CA GLU A 116 33.08 -44.95 1.24
C GLU A 116 31.68 -45.49 1.55
N GLU A 117 30.63 -44.92 0.97
CA GLU A 117 29.42 -45.67 0.63
C GLU A 117 28.63 -44.97 -0.48
N GLU A 118 28.13 -45.81 -1.37
CA GLU A 118 27.68 -45.57 -2.74
C GLU A 118 26.26 -44.98 -2.85
N GLU A 119 25.96 -44.51 -4.05
CA GLU A 119 24.69 -44.01 -4.55
C GLU A 119 23.53 -45.01 -4.40
N GLU A 120 22.31 -44.52 -4.11
CA GLU A 120 21.10 -45.07 -4.73
C GLU A 120 19.97 -44.02 -4.76
N GLU A 121 19.62 -43.62 -5.99
CA GLU A 121 18.40 -42.89 -6.33
C GLU A 121 17.17 -43.74 -6.02
N GLN A 122 16.23 -43.24 -5.20
CA GLN A 122 14.83 -43.64 -5.28
C GLN A 122 13.90 -42.44 -5.22
N GLN A 123 13.32 -42.15 -6.37
CA GLN A 123 12.14 -41.32 -6.56
C GLN A 123 10.98 -41.84 -5.72
N GLN A 124 10.45 -41.01 -4.82
CA GLN A 124 9.07 -41.13 -4.36
C GLN A 124 8.34 -39.81 -4.55
N GLN A 125 7.67 -39.72 -5.70
CA GLN A 125 6.48 -38.90 -5.89
C GLN A 125 5.46 -39.28 -4.81
N GLN A 126 5.20 -38.38 -3.87
CA GLN A 126 3.98 -38.42 -3.06
C GLN A 126 3.27 -37.06 -3.18
N SER A 127 2.07 -37.15 -3.74
CA SER A 127 1.10 -36.08 -3.97
C SER A 127 0.75 -35.30 -2.69
N PRO A 128 0.70 -33.95 -2.70
CA PRO A 128 0.33 -33.19 -1.52
C PRO A 128 -1.16 -32.81 -1.60
N LEU A 129 -2.05 -33.79 -1.45
CA LEU A 129 -3.45 -33.51 -1.15
C LEU A 129 -3.76 -34.09 0.23
N LEU A 130 -3.80 -33.17 1.20
CA LEU A 130 -4.40 -33.31 2.54
C LEU A 130 -3.59 -34.16 3.55
N GLY A 131 -2.62 -33.51 4.19
CA GLY A 131 -2.02 -33.92 5.48
C GLY A 131 -2.16 -32.81 6.54
N PRO A 132 -2.14 -33.13 7.85
CA PRO A 132 -2.78 -32.32 8.89
C PRO A 132 -2.04 -31.00 9.22
N LEU A 133 -2.82 -29.92 9.22
CA LEU A 133 -2.80 -28.74 10.11
C LEU A 133 -1.48 -28.40 10.81
N TRP A 134 -0.95 -27.21 10.47
CA TRP A 134 -0.25 -26.30 11.38
C TRP A 134 0.71 -26.96 12.40
N ARG A 135 1.77 -27.60 11.91
CA ARG A 135 2.98 -27.68 12.72
C ARG A 135 3.61 -26.28 12.74
N LYS A 136 3.21 -25.44 13.71
CA LYS A 136 4.03 -24.29 14.14
C LYS A 136 5.39 -24.87 14.52
N SER A 137 6.33 -24.90 13.57
CA SER A 137 7.73 -24.82 13.93
C SER A 137 7.84 -23.52 14.71
N ARG A 138 7.89 -23.62 16.04
CA ARG A 138 8.13 -22.49 16.93
C ARG A 138 9.57 -22.04 16.68
N ARG A 139 9.82 -21.40 15.54
CA ARG A 139 10.94 -20.48 15.41
C ARG A 139 10.78 -19.44 16.50
N ALA A 140 11.89 -19.11 17.16
CA ALA A 140 11.89 -18.02 18.13
C ALA A 140 11.28 -16.77 17.47
N PRO A 141 10.41 -16.02 18.17
CA PRO A 141 9.81 -14.83 17.60
C PRO A 141 10.94 -13.88 17.17
N GLY A 142 10.91 -13.48 15.89
CA GLY A 142 11.87 -12.52 15.37
C GLY A 142 11.64 -11.11 15.93
N PRO A 143 12.55 -10.16 15.67
CA PRO A 143 12.46 -8.79 16.16
C PRO A 143 11.15 -8.05 15.81
N TYR A 144 10.58 -8.32 14.64
CA TYR A 144 9.34 -7.72 14.18
C TYR A 144 8.16 -8.65 14.40
N THR A 145 7.06 -8.09 14.91
CA THR A 145 5.78 -8.78 15.02
C THR A 145 4.85 -8.32 13.91
N LEU A 146 4.24 -9.26 13.17
CA LEU A 146 3.12 -8.96 12.28
C LEU A 146 1.91 -8.52 13.10
N VAL A 147 1.58 -7.22 13.07
CA VAL A 147 0.44 -6.64 13.79
C VAL A 147 -0.85 -6.89 13.03
N LYS A 148 -0.84 -6.65 11.71
CA LYS A 148 -2.01 -6.83 10.85
C LYS A 148 -1.60 -7.14 9.42
N GLN A 149 -2.37 -8.01 8.76
CA GLN A 149 -2.34 -8.21 7.32
C GLN A 149 -3.75 -8.19 6.77
N HIS A 150 -3.91 -7.73 5.53
CA HIS A 150 -5.19 -7.72 4.83
C HIS A 150 -4.99 -7.72 3.31
N ASN A 151 -5.92 -8.30 2.54
CA ASN A 151 -5.83 -8.34 1.08
C ASN A 151 -7.18 -8.17 0.38
N VAL A 152 -7.14 -7.60 -0.84
CA VAL A 152 -8.23 -7.57 -1.81
C VAL A 152 -7.73 -8.24 -3.08
N GLY A 153 -8.26 -9.43 -3.37
CA GLY A 153 -7.69 -10.35 -4.35
C GLY A 153 -6.16 -10.41 -4.21
N MET A 154 -5.43 -10.02 -5.26
CA MET A 154 -3.97 -10.14 -5.31
C MET A 154 -3.20 -8.94 -4.73
N THR A 155 -3.88 -7.95 -4.13
CA THR A 155 -3.24 -6.78 -3.51
C THR A 155 -3.31 -6.92 -2.00
N ALA A 156 -2.18 -6.87 -1.30
CA ALA A 156 -2.11 -7.02 0.15
C ALA A 156 -1.33 -5.89 0.82
N ILE A 157 -1.64 -5.68 2.10
CA ILE A 157 -0.88 -4.84 3.01
C ILE A 157 -0.48 -5.67 4.23
N MET A 158 0.76 -5.52 4.68
CA MET A 158 1.28 -6.13 5.91
C MET A 158 1.91 -5.06 6.79
N LEU A 159 1.47 -4.96 8.05
CA LEU A 159 1.95 -4.01 9.05
C LEU A 159 2.73 -4.76 10.13
N PHE A 160 4.00 -4.43 10.27
CA PHE A 160 4.91 -4.97 11.27
C PHE A 160 5.34 -3.88 12.25
N ALA A 161 5.58 -4.25 13.50
CA ALA A 161 6.15 -3.36 14.51
C ALA A 161 7.24 -4.06 15.32
N LEU A 162 8.29 -3.32 15.67
CA LEU A 162 9.31 -3.79 16.64
C LEU A 162 8.70 -3.97 18.04
N HIS A 163 7.75 -3.11 18.39
CA HIS A 163 7.05 -3.12 19.67
C HIS A 163 5.55 -3.12 19.40
N PRO A 164 4.89 -4.29 19.29
CA PRO A 164 3.48 -4.36 18.89
C PRO A 164 2.53 -3.57 19.81
N SER A 165 2.92 -3.32 21.06
CA SER A 165 2.18 -2.48 22.00
C SER A 165 2.13 -0.99 21.62
N THR A 166 2.95 -0.53 20.69
CA THR A 166 2.91 0.85 20.18
C THR A 166 1.82 1.05 19.13
N ILE A 167 1.17 -0.02 18.66
CA ILE A 167 0.10 0.05 17.67
C ILE A 167 -1.24 -0.35 18.31
N SER A 168 -2.25 0.50 18.16
CA SER A 168 -3.61 0.25 18.63
C SER A 168 -4.66 0.71 17.62
N SER A 169 -5.94 0.42 17.89
CA SER A 169 -7.10 0.90 17.11
C SER A 169 -6.98 0.60 15.60
N VAL A 170 -6.68 -0.66 15.27
CA VAL A 170 -6.46 -1.09 13.89
C VAL A 170 -7.80 -1.30 13.16
N GLU A 171 -8.07 -0.45 12.17
CA GLU A 171 -9.20 -0.51 11.25
C GLU A 171 -8.73 -0.94 9.85
N LEU A 172 -9.63 -1.54 9.07
CA LEU A 172 -9.36 -2.02 7.71
C LEU A 172 -10.37 -1.46 6.73
N ALA A 173 -9.90 -1.16 5.52
CA ALA A 173 -10.75 -0.82 4.38
C ALA A 173 -10.26 -1.55 3.13
N GLU A 174 -11.15 -1.76 2.16
CA GLU A 174 -10.78 -2.30 0.85
C GLU A 174 -11.73 -1.86 -0.27
N VAL A 175 -11.21 -1.83 -1.49
CA VAL A 175 -11.97 -1.60 -2.72
C VAL A 175 -11.38 -2.43 -3.87
N GLY A 176 -12.24 -3.03 -4.69
CA GLY A 176 -11.86 -3.72 -5.92
C GLY A 176 -12.09 -2.84 -7.15
N PHE A 177 -11.22 -2.95 -8.15
CA PHE A 177 -11.33 -2.22 -9.44
C PHE A 177 -11.68 -3.14 -10.61
N GLY A 178 -11.85 -4.43 -10.35
CA GLY A 178 -12.04 -5.43 -11.36
C GLY A 178 -13.45 -5.51 -11.94
N THR A 179 -13.61 -6.42 -12.89
CA THR A 179 -14.93 -6.83 -13.39
C THR A 179 -15.86 -7.11 -12.23
N LEU A 180 -17.03 -6.45 -12.21
CA LEU A 180 -18.04 -6.60 -11.15
C LEU A 180 -17.51 -6.31 -9.74
N ASP A 181 -16.63 -5.30 -9.61
CA ASP A 181 -16.01 -4.83 -8.36
C ASP A 181 -15.08 -5.85 -7.68
N MET A 182 -14.60 -6.86 -8.42
CA MET A 182 -13.70 -7.89 -7.92
C MET A 182 -12.25 -7.38 -7.76
N GLY A 183 -11.48 -8.05 -6.90
CA GLY A 183 -10.14 -7.65 -6.45
C GLY A 183 -8.96 -8.09 -7.31
N ASN A 184 -9.14 -8.37 -8.61
CA ASN A 184 -7.97 -8.64 -9.48
C ASN A 184 -7.03 -7.42 -9.57
N LYS A 185 -7.60 -6.23 -9.36
CA LYS A 185 -6.96 -4.95 -9.09
C LYS A 185 -7.74 -4.30 -7.95
N GLY A 186 -7.10 -3.48 -7.13
CA GLY A 186 -7.78 -2.91 -5.96
C GLY A 186 -6.86 -2.12 -5.06
N ALA A 187 -7.42 -1.69 -3.93
CA ALA A 187 -6.68 -1.13 -2.82
C ALA A 187 -7.15 -1.73 -1.49
N VAL A 188 -6.22 -1.88 -0.57
CA VAL A 188 -6.48 -2.17 0.84
C VAL A 188 -5.83 -1.10 1.69
N ALA A 189 -6.43 -0.80 2.84
CA ALA A 189 -5.84 0.13 3.78
C ALA A 189 -5.92 -0.36 5.22
N ILE A 190 -4.93 0.06 5.99
CA ILE A 190 -4.90 -0.03 7.45
C ILE A 190 -4.94 1.39 8.00
N ARG A 191 -5.84 1.64 8.95
CA ARG A 191 -5.76 2.82 9.82
C ARG A 191 -5.45 2.37 11.23
N CYS A 192 -4.51 3.04 11.91
CA CYS A 192 -4.14 2.70 13.27
C CYS A 192 -3.61 3.90 14.04
N ILE A 193 -3.49 3.75 15.36
CA ILE A 193 -2.83 4.70 16.25
C ILE A 193 -1.43 4.18 16.55
N PHE A 194 -0.42 5.04 16.40
CA PHE A 194 0.92 4.83 16.92
C PHE A 194 1.11 5.64 18.21
N THR A 195 1.50 4.96 19.29
CA THR A 195 1.89 5.57 20.55
C THR A 195 3.35 5.20 20.86
N PRO A 196 4.29 6.16 20.89
CA PRO A 196 5.68 5.90 21.22
C PRO A 196 5.82 5.28 22.63
N PRO A 197 6.83 4.43 22.85
CA PRO A 197 7.09 3.86 24.17
C PRO A 197 7.34 4.95 25.21
N ARG A 198 6.74 4.83 26.40
CA ARG A 198 6.97 5.76 27.51
C ARG A 198 8.42 5.64 28.01
N GLY A 199 9.13 6.77 28.09
CA GLY A 199 10.42 6.84 28.79
C GLY A 199 10.25 6.59 30.29
N SER A 200 11.22 5.94 30.93
CA SER A 200 11.16 5.52 32.34
C SER A 200 11.28 6.64 33.38
N SER A 201 11.09 7.92 33.02
CA SER A 201 11.18 9.03 33.99
C SER A 201 10.39 10.26 33.56
N SER A 202 9.12 10.34 33.94
CA SER A 202 8.59 11.45 34.76
C SER A 202 7.10 11.26 34.99
N SER A 203 6.76 11.24 36.27
CA SER A 203 5.41 11.28 36.79
C SER A 203 4.89 12.73 36.73
N SER A 204 4.24 13.07 35.63
CA SER A 204 3.22 14.12 35.60
C SER A 204 2.21 13.77 34.51
N ALA A 205 0.97 13.51 34.93
CA ALA A 205 -0.16 13.32 34.03
C ALA A 205 -0.29 14.57 33.13
N GLY A 206 0.06 14.43 31.86
CA GLY A 206 0.10 15.53 30.89
C GLY A 206 0.65 15.06 29.54
N ASP A 207 -0.30 14.67 28.69
CA ASP A 207 -0.23 14.43 27.24
C ASP A 207 0.51 13.19 26.70
N GLY A 208 -0.28 12.15 26.38
CA GLY A 208 0.22 10.97 25.69
C GLY A 208 0.39 11.28 24.22
N SER A 209 1.57 11.70 23.78
CA SER A 209 1.89 11.88 22.36
C SER A 209 1.47 10.64 21.58
N PHE A 210 0.58 10.76 20.60
CA PHE A 210 0.22 9.69 19.68
C PHE A 210 -0.06 10.30 18.32
N THR A 211 0.02 9.48 17.27
CA THR A 211 -0.41 9.91 15.94
C THR A 211 -1.25 8.83 15.27
N GLN A 212 -2.14 9.24 14.38
CA GLN A 212 -2.95 8.33 13.59
C GLN A 212 -2.35 8.16 12.19
N LEU A 213 -2.18 6.91 11.77
CA LEU A 213 -1.65 6.54 10.47
C LEU A 213 -2.78 5.95 9.62
N THR A 214 -2.84 6.33 8.35
CA THR A 214 -3.66 5.71 7.30
C THR A 214 -2.72 5.25 6.19
N LEU A 215 -2.60 3.95 6.01
CA LEU A 215 -1.65 3.29 5.13
C LEU A 215 -2.43 2.58 4.01
N VAL A 216 -2.19 2.93 2.76
CA VAL A 216 -2.90 2.38 1.59
C VAL A 216 -1.93 1.60 0.71
N ALA A 217 -2.27 0.34 0.42
CA ALA A 217 -1.62 -0.48 -0.60
C ALA A 217 -2.54 -0.61 -1.81
N THR A 218 -2.04 -0.37 -3.03
CA THR A 218 -2.88 -0.43 -4.23
C THR A 218 -2.20 -1.01 -5.46
N HIS A 219 -3.01 -1.54 -6.38
CA HIS A 219 -2.61 -2.02 -7.69
C HIS A 219 -3.56 -1.45 -8.74
N LEU A 220 -3.09 -0.48 -9.53
CA LEU A 220 -3.91 0.20 -10.53
C LEU A 220 -3.86 -0.51 -11.90
N ALA A 221 -4.69 -0.05 -12.84
CA ALA A 221 -4.79 -0.63 -14.17
C ALA A 221 -3.46 -0.57 -14.95
N PRO A 222 -3.04 -1.70 -15.58
CA PRO A 222 -1.79 -1.79 -16.32
C PRO A 222 -1.93 -1.22 -17.74
N MET A 223 -0.84 -1.26 -18.49
CA MET A 223 -0.68 -0.82 -19.89
C MET A 223 -0.50 0.68 -20.09
N GLU A 224 0.27 1.02 -21.12
CA GLU A 224 0.62 2.38 -21.55
C GLU A 224 -0.60 3.27 -21.79
N TRP A 225 -1.60 2.76 -22.50
CA TRP A 225 -2.80 3.50 -22.92
C TRP A 225 -3.88 3.67 -21.84
N ASN A 226 -3.75 2.99 -20.69
CA ASN A 226 -4.80 2.95 -19.67
C ASN A 226 -4.72 4.09 -18.64
N LEU A 227 -4.22 5.27 -19.04
CA LEU A 227 -4.07 6.42 -18.15
C LEU A 227 -5.40 6.84 -17.51
N LYS A 228 -6.46 6.99 -18.32
CA LYS A 228 -7.80 7.32 -17.83
C LYS A 228 -8.35 6.26 -16.86
N ARG A 229 -8.08 4.97 -17.12
CA ARG A 229 -8.50 3.88 -16.22
C ARG A 229 -7.77 3.96 -14.88
N ARG A 230 -6.49 4.34 -14.85
CA ARG A 230 -5.77 4.62 -13.59
C ARG A 230 -6.39 5.79 -12.82
N HIS A 231 -6.85 6.84 -13.50
CA HIS A 231 -7.59 7.92 -12.84
C HIS A 231 -8.91 7.42 -12.24
N ALA A 232 -9.68 6.62 -12.98
CA ALA A 232 -10.91 6.03 -12.48
C ALA A 232 -10.64 5.11 -11.27
N ASN A 233 -9.54 4.34 -11.28
CA ASN A 233 -9.11 3.56 -10.12
C ASN A 233 -8.78 4.47 -8.92
N TRP A 234 -8.05 5.57 -9.13
CA TRP A 234 -7.78 6.56 -8.08
C TRP A 234 -9.05 7.19 -7.51
N GLN A 235 -9.99 7.58 -8.37
CA GLN A 235 -11.31 8.06 -7.97
C GLN A 235 -12.04 7.03 -7.11
N SER A 236 -11.97 5.75 -7.48
CA SER A 236 -12.55 4.64 -6.71
C SER A 236 -11.96 4.54 -5.31
N ILE A 237 -10.65 4.71 -5.18
CA ILE A 237 -9.98 4.73 -3.88
C ILE A 237 -10.55 5.89 -3.04
N CYS A 238 -10.65 7.08 -3.63
CA CYS A 238 -11.14 8.26 -2.93
C CYS A 238 -12.61 8.13 -2.49
N SER A 239 -13.46 7.51 -3.31
CA SER A 239 -14.92 7.45 -3.09
C SER A 239 -15.38 6.22 -2.32
N ALA A 240 -14.63 5.10 -2.38
CA ALA A 240 -15.12 3.78 -1.96
C ALA A 240 -14.16 3.00 -1.04
N LEU A 241 -12.92 3.46 -0.80
CA LEU A 241 -12.04 2.86 0.21
C LEU A 241 -12.40 3.41 1.60
N LEU A 242 -13.42 2.82 2.23
CA LEU A 242 -14.06 3.34 3.44
C LEU A 242 -13.82 2.47 4.68
N PHE A 243 -13.52 3.11 5.80
CA PHE A 243 -13.37 2.49 7.13
C PHE A 243 -14.73 2.37 7.85
N GLY A 244 -15.68 1.66 7.23
CA GLY A 244 -17.01 1.38 7.80
C GLY A 244 -18.13 1.33 6.75
N ASP A 245 -19.38 1.26 7.22
CA ASP A 245 -20.57 1.30 6.35
C ASP A 245 -21.16 2.73 6.30
N PRO A 246 -21.04 3.46 5.17
CA PRO A 246 -21.52 4.83 5.05
C PRO A 246 -23.03 4.94 5.26
N VAL A 247 -23.82 3.92 4.89
CA VAL A 247 -25.27 3.93 5.11
C VAL A 247 -25.60 3.84 6.60
N ALA A 248 -24.89 3.00 7.34
CA ALA A 248 -25.04 2.90 8.79
C ALA A 248 -24.65 4.22 9.47
N THR A 249 -23.53 4.82 9.06
CA THR A 249 -23.06 6.11 9.59
C THR A 249 -24.06 7.23 9.34
N ILE A 250 -24.59 7.35 8.11
CA ILE A 250 -25.62 8.35 7.78
C ILE A 250 -26.83 8.20 8.70
N LYS A 251 -27.33 6.96 8.90
CA LYS A 251 -28.48 6.72 9.78
C LYS A 251 -28.21 7.04 11.25
N GLU A 252 -26.98 6.82 11.71
CA GLU A 252 -26.57 7.08 13.09
C GLU A 252 -26.53 8.58 13.40
N VAL A 253 -25.99 9.39 12.48
CA VAL A 253 -25.81 10.82 12.70
C VAL A 253 -27.00 11.67 12.24
N ALA A 254 -27.89 11.12 11.40
CA ALA A 254 -29.05 11.82 10.87
C ALA A 254 -30.01 12.27 11.98
N ARG A 255 -30.48 13.50 11.86
CA ARG A 255 -31.47 14.10 12.77
C ARG A 255 -32.90 13.85 12.24
N PRO A 256 -33.94 14.11 13.05
CA PRO A 256 -35.33 13.96 12.59
C PRO A 256 -35.64 14.75 11.31
N GLU A 257 -35.05 15.94 11.14
CA GLU A 257 -35.20 16.77 9.94
C GLU A 257 -34.52 16.20 8.68
N ASP A 258 -33.56 15.28 8.82
CA ASP A 258 -32.80 14.70 7.70
C ASP A 258 -33.49 13.46 7.09
N GLN A 259 -34.57 12.96 7.69
CA GLN A 259 -35.16 11.65 7.35
C GLN A 259 -35.64 11.54 5.91
N ASP A 260 -36.15 12.62 5.33
CA ASP A 260 -36.60 12.65 3.93
C ASP A 260 -35.40 12.52 2.97
N VAL A 261 -34.29 13.20 3.27
CA VAL A 261 -33.04 13.13 2.50
C VAL A 261 -32.46 11.72 2.58
N VAL A 262 -32.36 11.16 3.79
CA VAL A 262 -31.86 9.79 4.00
C VAL A 262 -32.72 8.77 3.26
N SER A 263 -34.05 8.90 3.34
CA SER A 263 -34.98 8.00 2.64
C SER A 263 -34.84 8.08 1.12
N GLY A 264 -34.68 9.30 0.57
CA GLY A 264 -34.45 9.52 -0.85
C GLY A 264 -33.14 8.93 -1.36
N LEU A 265 -32.07 9.11 -0.57
CA LEU A 265 -30.73 8.59 -0.83
C LEU A 265 -30.71 7.05 -0.87
N LEU A 266 -31.35 6.40 0.11
CA LEU A 266 -31.37 4.94 0.23
C LEU A 266 -32.29 4.23 -0.76
N ARG A 267 -33.27 4.94 -1.35
CA ARG A 267 -34.19 4.36 -2.33
C ARG A 267 -33.54 4.17 -3.70
N ARG A 268 -32.47 4.90 -4.01
CA ARG A 268 -31.74 4.76 -5.26
C ARG A 268 -30.88 3.50 -5.26
N ARG A 269 -30.82 2.82 -6.40
CA ARG A 269 -29.92 1.69 -6.63
C ARG A 269 -28.71 2.21 -7.40
N SER A 270 -27.51 2.00 -6.86
CA SER A 270 -26.29 2.09 -7.66
C SER A 270 -26.23 0.88 -8.60
N THR A 271 -26.06 1.14 -9.90
CA THR A 271 -25.61 0.15 -10.86
C THR A 271 -24.11 -0.07 -10.62
N GLY A 272 -23.71 -1.31 -10.30
CA GLY A 272 -22.28 -1.65 -10.15
C GLY A 272 -21.53 -1.58 -11.47
N ARG A 273 -20.19 -1.67 -11.44
CA ARG A 273 -19.37 -1.59 -12.65
C ARG A 273 -19.48 -2.87 -13.46
N VAL A 274 -19.98 -2.76 -14.70
CA VAL A 274 -20.27 -3.91 -15.56
C VAL A 274 -19.01 -4.48 -16.24
N SER A 275 -17.97 -3.67 -16.47
CA SER A 275 -16.75 -4.11 -17.17
C SER A 275 -15.53 -3.24 -16.82
N ASP A 276 -14.59 -3.76 -16.01
CA ASP A 276 -13.29 -3.10 -15.77
C ASP A 276 -12.18 -4.15 -15.55
N SER A 277 -11.97 -4.99 -16.57
CA SER A 277 -10.90 -6.00 -16.56
C SER A 277 -9.56 -5.37 -16.93
N ALA A 278 -8.46 -5.88 -16.36
CA ALA A 278 -7.10 -5.50 -16.73
C ALA A 278 -6.77 -5.82 -18.21
N ALA A 279 -7.54 -6.71 -18.85
CA ALA A 279 -7.42 -7.04 -20.27
C ALA A 279 -8.31 -6.18 -21.19
N SER A 280 -9.15 -5.30 -20.62
CA SER A 280 -10.07 -4.50 -21.42
C SER A 280 -9.30 -3.47 -22.26
N PRO A 281 -9.74 -3.21 -23.52
CA PRO A 281 -9.21 -2.12 -24.33
C PRO A 281 -9.40 -0.78 -23.62
N ALA A 282 -8.84 0.28 -24.20
CA ALA A 282 -9.10 1.64 -23.73
C ALA A 282 -10.63 1.88 -23.65
N PRO A 283 -11.11 2.62 -22.63
CA PRO A 283 -12.53 2.94 -22.51
C PRO A 283 -13.08 3.56 -23.79
N THR A 284 -14.29 3.15 -24.17
CA THR A 284 -15.05 3.77 -25.26
C THR A 284 -15.60 5.12 -24.80
N ALA A 285 -15.91 6.01 -25.76
CA ALA A 285 -16.51 7.31 -25.44
C ALA A 285 -17.86 7.18 -24.71
N GLU A 286 -18.60 6.08 -24.95
CA GLU A 286 -19.86 5.79 -24.25
C GLU A 286 -19.62 5.41 -22.79
N GLU A 287 -18.66 4.53 -22.50
CA GLU A 287 -18.26 4.19 -21.14
C GLU A 287 -17.74 5.42 -20.37
N GLU A 288 -17.04 6.32 -21.06
CA GLU A 288 -16.58 7.60 -20.49
C GLU A 288 -17.75 8.52 -20.14
N ALA A 289 -18.73 8.66 -21.04
CA ALA A 289 -19.92 9.48 -20.80
C ALA A 289 -20.78 8.92 -19.66
N GLU A 290 -20.91 7.60 -19.54
CA GLU A 290 -21.61 6.94 -18.44
C GLU A 290 -20.90 7.19 -17.10
N ALA A 291 -19.57 7.05 -17.05
CA ALA A 291 -18.79 7.33 -15.85
C ALA A 291 -18.91 8.79 -15.40
N GLU A 292 -18.91 9.74 -16.34
CA GLU A 292 -19.11 11.17 -16.03
C GLU A 292 -20.53 11.45 -15.52
N ALA A 293 -21.55 10.81 -16.09
CA ALA A 293 -22.94 10.94 -15.63
C ALA A 293 -23.10 10.41 -14.19
N LEU A 294 -22.49 9.26 -13.87
CA LEU A 294 -22.49 8.70 -12.52
C LEU A 294 -21.77 9.60 -11.51
N LEU A 295 -20.67 10.24 -11.91
CA LEU A 295 -19.98 11.21 -11.06
C LEU A 295 -20.87 12.42 -10.77
N ARG A 296 -21.52 13.01 -11.79
CA ARG A 296 -22.45 14.14 -11.61
C ARG A 296 -23.64 13.77 -10.71
N GLU A 297 -24.16 12.56 -10.83
CA GLU A 297 -25.20 12.08 -9.93
C GLU A 297 -24.71 12.00 -8.48
N ALA A 298 -23.49 11.47 -8.27
CA ALA A 298 -22.90 11.39 -6.94
C ALA A 298 -22.61 12.79 -6.35
N GLU A 299 -22.23 13.77 -7.17
CA GLU A 299 -22.04 15.17 -6.74
C GLU A 299 -23.36 15.79 -6.28
N GLU A 300 -24.46 15.54 -6.99
CA GLU A 300 -25.78 16.01 -6.59
C GLU A 300 -26.25 15.36 -5.28
N GLN A 301 -25.91 14.08 -5.08
CA GLN A 301 -26.18 13.38 -3.81
C GLN A 301 -25.38 13.98 -2.65
N ASP A 302 -24.11 14.33 -2.85
CA ASP A 302 -23.29 14.96 -1.82
C ASP A 302 -23.81 16.35 -1.45
N ARG A 303 -24.31 17.12 -2.42
CA ARG A 303 -24.86 18.47 -2.21
C ARG A 303 -26.09 18.50 -1.29
N VAL A 304 -26.92 17.46 -1.33
CA VAL A 304 -28.12 17.38 -0.47
C VAL A 304 -27.82 16.90 0.95
N LEU A 305 -26.62 16.37 1.22
CA LEU A 305 -26.23 15.93 2.55
C LEU A 305 -25.95 17.13 3.48
N ALA A 306 -26.58 17.11 4.66
CA ALA A 306 -26.27 18.02 5.73
C ALA A 306 -24.78 17.98 6.13
N GLY A 307 -24.25 19.12 6.59
CA GLY A 307 -22.81 19.27 6.88
C GLY A 307 -22.26 18.22 7.86
N HIS A 308 -23.01 17.93 8.93
CA HIS A 308 -22.62 16.92 9.92
C HIS A 308 -22.56 15.48 9.35
N MET A 309 -23.41 15.15 8.36
CA MET A 309 -23.36 13.88 7.65
C MET A 309 -22.11 13.81 6.76
N ARG A 310 -21.81 14.90 6.03
CA ARG A 310 -20.58 14.99 5.20
C ARG A 310 -19.31 14.88 6.04
N GLU A 311 -19.28 15.50 7.22
CA GLU A 311 -18.16 15.36 8.17
C GLU A 311 -17.98 13.93 8.66
N ALA A 312 -19.08 13.27 9.06
CA ALA A 312 -19.05 11.88 9.52
C ALA A 312 -18.59 10.93 8.42
N LEU A 313 -19.06 11.12 7.18
CA LEU A 313 -18.64 10.33 6.03
C LEU A 313 -17.18 10.59 5.64
N ARG A 314 -16.72 11.85 5.68
CA ARG A 314 -15.31 12.22 5.44
C ARG A 314 -14.37 11.51 6.41
N ASP A 315 -14.78 11.38 7.67
CA ASP A 315 -14.05 10.67 8.72
C ASP A 315 -13.82 9.18 8.41
N MET A 316 -14.60 8.59 7.49
CA MET A 316 -14.45 7.20 7.03
C MET A 316 -13.48 7.05 5.85
N THR A 317 -13.05 8.15 5.22
CA THR A 317 -12.22 8.11 4.01
C THR A 317 -10.73 8.05 4.33
N ILE A 318 -9.89 7.81 3.33
CA ILE A 318 -8.44 7.97 3.50
C ILE A 318 -8.01 9.41 3.83
N PHE A 319 -8.89 10.40 3.59
CA PHE A 319 -8.67 11.83 3.84
C PHE A 319 -9.18 12.30 5.19
N ARG A 320 -9.43 11.38 6.13
CA ARG A 320 -9.82 11.71 7.51
C ARG A 320 -8.90 12.79 8.09
N PRO A 321 -9.44 13.95 8.52
CA PRO A 321 -8.66 14.95 9.23
C PRO A 321 -8.03 14.35 10.48
N GLY A 322 -6.82 14.77 10.83
CA GLY A 322 -6.13 14.23 11.99
C GLY A 322 -5.31 12.96 11.76
N SER A 323 -5.04 12.58 10.50
CA SER A 323 -4.25 11.40 10.15
C SER A 323 -3.10 11.73 9.21
N HIS A 324 -1.93 11.13 9.41
CA HIS A 324 -0.94 11.00 8.35
C HIS A 324 -1.41 9.93 7.35
N VAL A 325 -1.26 10.20 6.06
CA VAL A 325 -1.79 9.35 4.98
C VAL A 325 -0.66 8.99 4.03
N PHE A 326 -0.53 7.70 3.74
CA PHE A 326 0.49 7.14 2.84
C PHE A 326 -0.19 6.24 1.80
N VAL A 327 0.26 6.33 0.55
CA VAL A 327 -0.18 5.49 -0.56
C VAL A 327 1.05 4.85 -1.19
N ALA A 328 1.06 3.53 -1.28
CA ALA A 328 2.14 2.77 -1.89
C ALA A 328 1.61 1.66 -2.79
N GLY A 329 2.32 1.32 -3.84
CA GLY A 329 2.00 0.16 -4.66
C GLY A 329 2.47 0.27 -6.11
N ASP A 330 2.10 -0.75 -6.89
CA ASP A 330 2.15 -0.72 -8.36
C ASP A 330 1.03 0.18 -8.89
N LEU A 331 1.33 1.48 -9.01
CA LEU A 331 0.46 2.49 -9.56
C LEU A 331 0.36 2.41 -11.09
N ASN A 332 1.22 1.61 -11.74
CA ASN A 332 1.18 1.31 -13.15
C ASN A 332 1.22 2.51 -14.13
N TYR A 333 1.58 3.71 -13.67
CA TYR A 333 1.85 4.84 -14.56
C TYR A 333 3.11 4.56 -15.39
N ARG A 334 3.08 5.00 -16.65
CA ARG A 334 4.09 4.66 -17.66
C ARG A 334 4.82 5.90 -18.14
N THR A 335 5.85 5.70 -18.95
CA THR A 335 6.64 6.78 -19.59
C THR A 335 6.16 7.10 -21.02
N ALA A 336 5.09 6.43 -21.48
CA ALA A 336 4.45 6.64 -22.77
C ALA A 336 2.98 6.16 -22.77
N ASP A 337 2.19 6.69 -23.70
CA ASP A 337 0.78 6.32 -23.90
C ASP A 337 0.59 5.12 -24.85
N LYS A 338 1.67 4.69 -25.51
CA LYS A 338 1.67 3.57 -26.48
C LYS A 338 2.87 2.66 -26.21
N SER A 339 2.73 1.38 -26.55
CA SER A 339 3.83 0.42 -26.53
C SER A 339 5.01 0.86 -27.42
N PRO A 340 6.25 0.43 -27.10
CA PRO A 340 7.41 0.67 -27.95
C PRO A 340 7.28 -0.04 -29.30
N LYS A 341 7.84 0.57 -30.33
CA LYS A 341 8.09 -0.01 -31.66
C LYS A 341 9.45 -0.70 -31.67
N LYS A 342 9.73 -1.46 -32.72
CA LYS A 342 10.98 -2.24 -32.83
C LYS A 342 12.22 -1.34 -32.95
N GLU A 343 12.05 -0.14 -33.51
CA GLU A 343 13.11 0.84 -33.76
C GLU A 343 13.36 1.78 -32.59
N ASP A 344 12.52 1.73 -31.55
CA ASP A 344 12.63 2.59 -30.39
C ASP A 344 13.86 2.19 -29.54
N ARG A 345 14.61 3.21 -29.08
CA ARG A 345 15.76 3.02 -28.19
C ARG A 345 15.31 3.02 -26.75
N PHE A 346 15.89 2.12 -25.97
CA PHE A 346 15.64 1.97 -24.54
C PHE A 346 16.69 2.77 -23.75
N PRO A 347 16.36 3.21 -22.52
CA PRO A 347 17.26 4.01 -21.71
C PRO A 347 18.55 3.25 -21.36
N SER A 348 19.62 4.01 -21.16
CA SER A 348 20.92 3.57 -20.65
C SER A 348 21.08 3.90 -19.17
N PHE A 349 21.85 3.09 -18.46
CA PHE A 349 22.32 3.38 -17.10
C PHE A 349 23.64 4.17 -17.09
N ASP A 350 24.32 4.29 -18.23
CA ASP A 350 25.54 5.08 -18.39
C ASP A 350 25.22 6.58 -18.33
N PRO A 351 25.77 7.34 -17.35
CA PRO A 351 25.56 8.78 -17.23
C PRO A 351 26.02 9.59 -18.45
N ASP A 352 26.99 9.09 -19.21
CA ASP A 352 27.53 9.77 -20.40
C ASP A 352 26.71 9.46 -21.67
N SER A 353 25.74 8.55 -21.58
CA SER A 353 24.87 8.20 -22.71
C SER A 353 23.84 9.30 -22.99
N PRO A 354 23.59 9.65 -24.28
CA PRO A 354 22.48 10.54 -24.63
C PRO A 354 21.10 9.93 -24.30
N ASP A 355 21.04 8.62 -24.10
CA ASP A 355 19.83 7.90 -23.71
C ASP A 355 19.81 7.60 -22.20
N HIS A 356 20.58 8.33 -21.37
CA HIS A 356 20.60 8.16 -19.91
C HIS A 356 19.19 8.28 -19.32
N TRP A 357 18.82 7.32 -18.44
CA TRP A 357 17.46 7.12 -17.96
C TRP A 357 16.74 8.35 -17.36
N PRO A 358 17.38 9.36 -16.74
CA PRO A 358 16.66 10.51 -16.19
C PRO A 358 15.86 11.28 -17.25
N THR A 359 16.32 11.29 -18.51
CA THR A 359 15.58 11.88 -19.63
C THR A 359 14.24 11.18 -19.88
N LEU A 360 14.14 9.89 -19.55
CA LEU A 360 12.89 9.14 -19.64
C LEU A 360 11.92 9.51 -18.51
N LEU A 361 12.43 9.88 -17.33
CA LEU A 361 11.61 10.27 -16.17
C LEU A 361 10.81 11.54 -16.46
N GLU A 362 11.32 12.46 -17.26
CA GLU A 362 10.59 13.65 -17.74
C GLU A 362 9.27 13.30 -18.46
N ARG A 363 9.15 12.05 -18.93
CA ARG A 363 7.97 11.54 -19.62
C ARG A 363 6.98 10.81 -18.72
N ASP A 364 7.28 10.65 -17.43
CA ASP A 364 6.47 9.92 -16.46
C ASP A 364 5.05 10.47 -16.37
N GLN A 365 4.06 9.61 -16.67
CA GLN A 365 2.66 9.98 -16.64
C GLN A 365 2.22 10.39 -15.22
N LEU A 366 2.68 9.72 -14.16
CA LEU A 366 2.24 10.08 -12.80
C LEU A 366 2.68 11.50 -12.44
N SER A 367 3.95 11.82 -12.67
CA SER A 367 4.52 13.14 -12.40
C SER A 367 3.73 14.24 -13.14
N LYS A 368 3.41 14.03 -14.41
CA LYS A 368 2.62 14.96 -15.23
C LYS A 368 1.19 15.12 -14.74
N GLU A 369 0.48 14.02 -14.47
CA GLU A 369 -0.92 14.07 -14.07
C GLU A 369 -1.09 14.61 -12.64
N LYS A 370 -0.13 14.36 -11.76
CA LYS A 370 -0.04 14.94 -10.42
C LYS A 370 0.25 16.44 -10.48
N ALA A 371 1.22 16.87 -11.30
CA ALA A 371 1.52 18.29 -11.52
C ALA A 371 0.33 19.05 -12.15
N ALA A 372 -0.47 18.36 -12.98
CA ALA A 372 -1.71 18.90 -13.53
C ALA A 372 -2.91 18.87 -12.55
N GLY A 373 -2.72 18.40 -11.30
CA GLY A 373 -3.75 18.36 -10.28
C GLY A 373 -4.88 17.35 -10.53
N LYS A 374 -4.69 16.38 -11.44
CA LYS A 374 -5.74 15.43 -11.85
C LYS A 374 -5.87 14.20 -10.95
N VAL A 375 -4.77 13.82 -10.30
CA VAL A 375 -4.68 12.66 -9.40
C VAL A 375 -3.77 12.98 -8.22
N LEU A 376 -3.96 12.26 -7.10
CA LEU A 376 -3.09 12.35 -5.93
C LEU A 376 -2.83 13.80 -5.46
N ARG A 377 -3.86 14.66 -5.56
CA ARG A 377 -3.80 16.05 -5.06
C ARG A 377 -3.45 16.05 -3.57
N CYS A 378 -2.60 16.99 -3.17
CA CYS A 378 -2.04 17.11 -1.81
C CYS A 378 -1.09 15.98 -1.36
N PHE A 379 -0.82 14.97 -2.21
CA PHE A 379 0.25 14.01 -1.94
C PHE A 379 1.59 14.56 -2.43
N THR A 380 2.64 14.27 -1.68
CA THR A 380 4.05 14.48 -2.02
C THR A 380 4.71 13.14 -2.30
N GLU A 381 5.71 13.18 -3.17
CA GLU A 381 6.59 12.06 -3.48
C GLU A 381 8.00 12.63 -3.42
N GLU A 382 8.93 11.87 -2.84
CA GLU A 382 10.34 12.26 -2.83
C GLU A 382 10.94 12.19 -4.24
N ASP A 383 12.02 12.93 -4.46
CA ASP A 383 12.70 12.93 -5.75
C ASP A 383 13.16 11.51 -6.14
N ILE A 384 12.83 11.10 -7.36
CA ILE A 384 13.20 9.79 -7.88
C ILE A 384 14.64 9.86 -8.39
N ALA A 385 15.56 9.31 -7.59
CA ALA A 385 16.98 9.20 -7.90
C ALA A 385 17.42 7.78 -8.28
N PHE A 386 16.47 6.93 -8.69
CA PHE A 386 16.69 5.53 -9.06
C PHE A 386 16.10 5.22 -10.44
N PRO A 387 16.65 4.26 -11.18
CA PRO A 387 16.21 3.94 -12.54
C PRO A 387 14.81 3.30 -12.56
N PRO A 388 14.20 3.13 -13.76
CA PRO A 388 12.90 2.50 -13.89
C PRO A 388 12.83 1.12 -13.22
N THR A 389 11.73 0.81 -12.54
CA THR A 389 11.61 -0.44 -11.77
C THR A 389 10.87 -1.54 -12.52
N TYR A 390 10.39 -1.24 -13.72
CA TYR A 390 9.62 -2.11 -14.61
C TYR A 390 9.93 -1.73 -16.07
N LYS A 391 9.85 -2.61 -17.09
CA LYS A 391 9.66 -4.06 -17.06
C LYS A 391 10.97 -4.75 -17.44
N TYR A 392 11.39 -5.67 -16.59
CA TYR A 392 12.59 -6.46 -16.82
C TYR A 392 12.27 -7.84 -17.41
N ASP A 393 13.08 -8.28 -18.37
CA ASP A 393 13.25 -9.70 -18.68
C ASP A 393 14.32 -10.25 -17.71
N VAL A 394 13.92 -11.14 -16.81
CA VAL A 394 14.85 -11.87 -15.93
C VAL A 394 15.56 -12.95 -16.76
N LEU A 395 16.89 -12.95 -16.75
CA LEU A 395 17.73 -13.86 -17.52
C LEU A 395 18.31 -14.98 -16.64
N HIS A 396 18.67 -16.09 -17.28
CA HIS A 396 19.31 -17.24 -16.64
C HIS A 396 20.84 -17.19 -16.68
N SER A 397 21.42 -16.45 -17.64
CA SER A 397 22.85 -16.23 -17.78
C SER A 397 23.17 -14.74 -17.84
N ALA A 398 24.43 -14.39 -17.57
CA ALA A 398 24.90 -13.02 -17.65
C ALA A 398 24.99 -12.50 -19.10
N GLU A 399 25.05 -13.39 -20.10
CA GLU A 399 25.27 -13.02 -21.49
C GLU A 399 24.10 -12.19 -22.05
N GLY A 400 24.41 -10.97 -22.50
CA GLY A 400 23.42 -10.04 -23.04
C GLY A 400 22.55 -9.39 -21.97
N ALA A 401 22.91 -9.53 -20.69
CA ALA A 401 22.34 -8.75 -19.59
C ALA A 401 22.91 -7.32 -19.60
N ILE A 402 22.12 -6.36 -19.12
CA ILE A 402 22.58 -4.99 -18.94
C ILE A 402 23.63 -4.92 -17.80
N ASN A 403 23.45 -5.73 -16.75
CA ASN A 403 24.38 -5.89 -15.64
C ASN A 403 25.31 -7.11 -15.81
N GLU A 404 25.77 -7.40 -17.04
CA GLU A 404 26.56 -8.59 -17.35
C GLU A 404 27.82 -8.73 -16.48
N ALA A 405 28.58 -7.65 -16.27
CA ALA A 405 29.80 -7.67 -15.47
C ALA A 405 29.51 -8.05 -14.00
N GLU A 406 28.58 -7.34 -13.36
CA GLU A 406 28.16 -7.59 -11.98
C GLU A 406 27.62 -9.02 -11.80
N ALA A 407 26.82 -9.49 -12.76
CA ALA A 407 26.26 -10.83 -12.74
C ALA A 407 27.34 -11.91 -12.87
N ARG A 408 28.35 -11.73 -13.72
CA ARG A 408 29.49 -12.67 -13.83
C ARG A 408 30.28 -12.74 -12.54
N GLU A 409 30.61 -11.59 -11.97
CA GLU A 409 31.34 -11.54 -10.70
C GLU A 409 30.57 -12.21 -9.55
N ALA A 410 29.25 -12.00 -9.48
CA ALA A 410 28.42 -12.66 -8.47
C ALA A 410 28.38 -14.18 -8.67
N MET A 411 28.32 -14.67 -9.91
CA MET A 411 28.39 -16.10 -10.21
C MET A 411 29.73 -16.71 -9.76
N GLU A 412 30.84 -16.02 -9.99
CA GLU A 412 32.17 -16.46 -9.55
C GLU A 412 32.30 -16.52 -8.02
N ARG A 413 31.62 -15.62 -7.31
CA ARG A 413 31.56 -15.60 -5.83
C ARG A 413 30.56 -16.58 -5.23
N GLY A 414 29.71 -17.23 -6.03
CA GLY A 414 28.63 -18.09 -5.56
C GLY A 414 27.36 -17.36 -5.12
N ASP A 415 27.23 -16.07 -5.45
CA ASP A 415 26.12 -15.17 -5.09
C ASP A 415 25.13 -14.95 -6.26
N ALA A 416 25.02 -15.92 -7.18
CA ALA A 416 24.26 -15.79 -8.43
C ALA A 416 22.75 -15.52 -8.24
N ASP A 417 22.20 -15.76 -7.05
CA ASP A 417 20.81 -15.45 -6.71
C ASP A 417 20.62 -14.04 -6.13
N LEU A 418 21.69 -13.41 -5.63
CA LEU A 418 21.68 -12.02 -5.14
C LEU A 418 21.80 -11.00 -6.27
N VAL A 419 22.50 -11.34 -7.36
CA VAL A 419 22.63 -10.49 -8.55
C VAL A 419 21.98 -11.16 -9.74
N VAL A 420 20.74 -10.78 -10.01
CA VAL A 420 19.96 -11.34 -11.11
C VAL A 420 20.36 -10.66 -12.43
N PRO A 421 20.79 -11.41 -13.46
CA PRO A 421 21.04 -10.81 -14.77
C PRO A 421 19.72 -10.41 -15.43
N TYR A 422 19.65 -9.21 -16.01
CA TYR A 422 18.42 -8.70 -16.61
C TYR A 422 18.65 -7.85 -17.85
N ARG A 423 17.57 -7.64 -18.61
CA ARG A 423 17.48 -6.58 -19.62
C ARG A 423 16.08 -5.99 -19.65
N PHE A 424 15.88 -4.88 -20.36
CA PHE A 424 14.52 -4.36 -20.55
C PHE A 424 13.71 -5.20 -21.52
N ALA A 425 12.44 -5.41 -21.19
CA ALA A 425 11.50 -6.12 -22.04
C ALA A 425 11.13 -5.28 -23.27
N LYS A 426 11.37 -5.80 -24.48
CA LYS A 426 11.21 -5.06 -25.75
C LYS A 426 9.77 -4.62 -26.08
N HIS A 427 8.77 -5.16 -25.39
CA HIS A 427 7.35 -4.92 -25.64
C HIS A 427 6.70 -3.96 -24.63
N ARG A 428 7.49 -3.40 -23.69
CA ARG A 428 7.06 -2.41 -22.70
C ARG A 428 8.11 -1.33 -22.53
N TRP A 429 7.68 -0.08 -22.42
CA TRP A 429 8.59 0.98 -22.05
C TRP A 429 9.04 0.82 -20.58
N PRO A 430 10.33 1.00 -20.27
CA PRO A 430 10.76 1.08 -18.88
C PRO A 430 10.03 2.22 -18.17
N SER A 431 9.51 1.96 -16.98
CA SER A 431 8.64 2.87 -16.22
C SER A 431 8.83 2.71 -14.71
N TRP A 432 8.50 3.76 -13.95
CA TRP A 432 8.41 3.75 -12.48
C TRP A 432 6.98 3.43 -12.06
N THR A 433 6.65 2.14 -12.11
CA THR A 433 5.31 1.65 -11.77
C THR A 433 5.08 1.60 -10.27
N ASP A 434 6.14 1.33 -9.50
CA ASP A 434 6.11 1.10 -8.06
C ASP A 434 6.46 2.40 -7.32
N ARG A 435 5.51 2.95 -6.55
CA ARG A 435 5.61 4.31 -6.01
C ARG A 435 5.20 4.36 -4.54
N VAL A 436 5.73 5.34 -3.81
CA VAL A 436 5.34 5.61 -2.41
C VAL A 436 5.15 7.12 -2.25
N LEU A 437 3.95 7.53 -1.86
CA LEU A 437 3.55 8.92 -1.68
C LEU A 437 2.94 9.12 -0.29
N TYR A 438 3.01 10.35 0.21
CA TYR A 438 2.42 10.72 1.49
C TYR A 438 1.85 12.13 1.46
N MET A 439 0.85 12.42 2.29
CA MET A 439 0.33 13.78 2.43
C MET A 439 1.18 14.60 3.39
N GLN A 440 1.56 15.81 2.98
CA GLN A 440 2.32 16.73 3.84
C GLN A 440 1.50 17.16 5.07
N VAL A 441 2.22 17.52 6.12
CA VAL A 441 1.64 18.18 7.29
C VAL A 441 1.05 19.52 6.81
N PRO A 442 -0.21 19.85 7.17
CA PRO A 442 -0.79 21.15 6.82
C PRO A 442 0.05 22.31 7.37
N GLU A 443 0.12 23.44 6.65
CA GLU A 443 0.93 24.59 7.09
C GLU A 443 0.56 25.09 8.49
N PHE A 444 -0.74 25.13 8.83
CA PHE A 444 -1.19 25.56 10.16
C PHE A 444 -0.62 24.68 11.29
N ALA A 445 -0.42 23.39 11.04
CA ALA A 445 0.10 22.43 12.01
C ALA A 445 1.63 22.51 12.16
N LYS A 446 2.32 23.19 11.23
CA LYS A 446 3.77 23.45 11.29
C LYS A 446 4.10 24.69 12.13
N THR A 447 3.14 25.61 12.29
CA THR A 447 3.38 26.96 12.82
C THR A 447 3.04 27.17 14.30
N GLU A 448 2.49 26.18 15.01
CA GLU A 448 2.17 26.34 16.43
C GLU A 448 3.33 25.96 17.35
N HIS A 449 3.78 26.97 18.11
CA HIS A 449 4.63 26.92 19.32
C HIS A 449 6.16 26.72 19.20
N ASP A 450 6.87 27.77 19.65
CA ASP A 450 8.18 27.72 20.32
C ASP A 450 9.42 27.24 19.54
N GLY A 451 9.53 27.53 18.24
CA GLY A 451 10.77 27.30 17.49
C GLY A 451 11.07 25.82 17.22
N GLN A 452 10.06 24.94 17.30
CA GLN A 452 10.15 23.49 17.08
C GLN A 452 9.75 23.06 15.65
N GLY A 453 9.78 23.97 14.66
CA GLY A 453 9.23 23.73 13.32
C GLY A 453 9.81 22.52 12.57
N GLU A 454 11.06 22.11 12.85
CA GLU A 454 11.66 20.92 12.26
C GLU A 454 11.09 19.59 12.80
N ASP A 455 10.53 19.60 14.01
CA ASP A 455 9.97 18.39 14.62
C ASP A 455 8.60 18.03 14.03
N HIS A 456 7.93 18.98 13.36
CA HIS A 456 6.58 18.83 12.80
C HIS A 456 6.58 18.51 11.30
N THR A 457 7.75 18.28 10.70
CA THR A 457 7.89 17.94 9.28
C THR A 457 8.36 16.50 9.09
N PHE A 458 8.01 15.93 7.93
CA PHE A 458 8.60 14.69 7.47
C PHE A 458 10.08 14.90 7.15
N ALA A 459 10.91 13.90 7.44
CA ALA A 459 12.28 13.85 6.95
C ALA A 459 12.53 12.51 6.26
N ALA A 460 12.78 12.55 4.95
CA ALA A 460 13.10 11.34 4.20
C ALA A 460 14.53 10.88 4.48
N ARG A 461 14.67 9.60 4.83
CA ARG A 461 15.97 8.95 5.00
C ARG A 461 16.45 8.32 3.71
N ALA A 462 15.54 7.71 2.97
CA ALA A 462 15.83 7.09 1.68
C ALA A 462 14.55 6.87 0.87
N TYR A 463 14.64 7.12 -0.44
CA TYR A 463 13.64 6.73 -1.42
C TYR A 463 14.34 6.10 -2.62
N THR A 464 14.33 4.77 -2.70
CA THR A 464 15.07 4.05 -3.75
C THR A 464 14.51 2.65 -3.99
N SER A 465 15.00 1.96 -5.03
CA SER A 465 14.69 0.57 -5.31
C SER A 465 15.69 -0.40 -4.67
N MET A 466 15.21 -1.62 -4.41
CA MET A 466 16.05 -2.78 -4.12
C MET A 466 16.50 -3.44 -5.43
N PRO A 467 17.57 -4.28 -5.39
CA PRO A 467 17.96 -5.10 -6.53
C PRO A 467 16.81 -5.96 -7.08
N LEU A 468 16.91 -6.31 -8.38
CA LEU A 468 15.90 -7.10 -9.06
C LEU A 468 15.82 -8.50 -8.46
N MET A 469 14.59 -8.98 -8.26
CA MET A 469 14.33 -10.30 -7.72
C MET A 469 14.04 -11.30 -8.82
N ARG A 470 14.63 -12.51 -8.75
CA ARG A 470 14.41 -13.57 -9.75
C ARG A 470 12.93 -13.95 -9.91
N SER A 471 12.13 -13.74 -8.86
CA SER A 471 10.70 -14.02 -8.87
C SER A 471 9.89 -13.03 -9.72
N SER A 472 10.36 -11.80 -9.94
CA SER A 472 9.57 -10.70 -10.50
C SER A 472 10.27 -9.95 -11.63
N ASP A 473 9.47 -9.38 -12.53
CA ASP A 473 9.88 -8.39 -13.53
C ASP A 473 9.88 -6.96 -13.00
N HIS A 474 9.56 -6.78 -11.72
CA HIS A 474 9.63 -5.54 -10.96
C HIS A 474 10.76 -5.56 -9.94
N GLN A 475 11.37 -4.39 -9.71
CA GLN A 475 12.20 -4.15 -8.53
C GLN A 475 11.33 -3.68 -7.35
N PRO A 476 11.55 -4.16 -6.12
CA PRO A 476 10.93 -3.57 -4.94
C PRO A 476 11.34 -2.09 -4.79
N VAL A 477 10.43 -1.23 -4.35
CA VAL A 477 10.69 0.20 -4.07
C VAL A 477 10.36 0.48 -2.62
N PHE A 478 11.20 1.24 -1.92
CA PHE A 478 10.91 1.62 -0.55
C PHE A 478 11.14 3.10 -0.28
N LEU A 479 10.39 3.60 0.70
CA LEU A 479 10.52 4.91 1.29
C LEU A 479 10.67 4.74 2.81
N ARG A 480 11.74 5.31 3.38
CA ARG A 480 11.94 5.39 4.83
C ARG A 480 11.90 6.85 5.26
N LEU A 481 11.06 7.15 6.26
CA LEU A 481 10.79 8.51 6.71
C LEU A 481 10.79 8.58 8.23
N ASP A 482 11.22 9.72 8.75
CA ASP A 482 10.85 10.18 10.08
C ASP A 482 9.53 10.95 9.99
N VAL A 483 8.48 10.38 10.57
CA VAL A 483 7.11 10.89 10.55
C VAL A 483 6.86 11.65 11.86
N PRO A 484 6.43 12.92 11.83
CA PRO A 484 6.16 13.68 13.05
C PRO A 484 5.01 13.03 13.85
N ILE A 485 5.13 12.99 15.18
CA ILE A 485 4.09 12.43 16.05
C ILE A 485 3.16 13.57 16.45
N LEU A 486 2.16 13.82 15.60
CA LEU A 486 1.13 14.83 15.83
C LEU A 486 -0.21 14.16 16.13
N THR A 487 -0.88 14.67 17.16
CA THR A 487 -2.24 14.27 17.54
C THR A 487 -3.24 14.66 16.45
N PRO A 488 -4.43 14.03 16.42
CA PRO A 488 -5.47 14.42 15.47
C PRO A 488 -5.85 15.90 15.55
N THR A 489 -5.82 16.50 16.74
CA THR A 489 -6.14 17.92 16.94
C THR A 489 -5.08 18.83 16.35
N GLU A 490 -3.80 18.54 16.56
CA GLU A 490 -2.68 19.28 15.93
C GLU A 490 -2.73 19.18 14.41
N LEU A 491 -3.20 18.05 13.87
CA LEU A 491 -3.43 17.83 12.44
C LEU A 491 -4.79 18.40 11.93
N GLY A 492 -5.44 19.27 12.71
CA GLY A 492 -6.61 20.05 12.30
C GLY A 492 -7.95 19.34 12.44
N ARG A 493 -8.02 18.24 13.20
CA ARG A 493 -9.31 17.65 13.56
C ARG A 493 -9.92 18.45 14.70
N GLU A 494 -10.99 19.18 14.40
CA GLU A 494 -11.84 19.75 15.44
C GLU A 494 -12.44 18.61 16.27
N VAL A 495 -12.05 18.53 17.54
CA VAL A 495 -12.73 17.66 18.47
C VAL A 495 -14.05 18.35 18.80
N ALA A 496 -15.10 18.05 18.04
CA ALA A 496 -16.45 18.23 18.56
C ALA A 496 -16.44 17.60 19.96
N LYS A 497 -16.99 18.28 20.98
CA LYS A 497 -17.23 17.70 22.32
C LYS A 497 -18.16 16.50 22.16
N ALA A 498 -17.62 15.39 21.68
CA ALA A 498 -18.31 14.16 21.42
C ALA A 498 -18.61 13.58 22.79
N LYS A 499 -19.87 13.69 23.19
CA LYS A 499 -20.40 12.82 24.23
C LYS A 499 -20.20 11.38 23.77
N GLY A 500 -19.18 10.75 24.35
CA GLY A 500 -19.12 9.31 24.54
C GLY A 500 -18.68 8.45 23.35
N VAL A 501 -17.42 8.55 22.92
CA VAL A 501 -16.67 7.37 22.43
C VAL A 501 -15.18 7.50 22.83
N ALA A 502 -14.93 7.58 24.14
CA ALA A 502 -13.66 7.23 24.82
C ALA A 502 -13.87 7.46 26.31
N GLY A 503 -13.93 6.40 27.12
CA GLY A 503 -14.16 6.55 28.56
C GLY A 503 -14.34 5.27 29.34
N GLN A 504 -13.40 4.33 29.23
CA GLN A 504 -13.04 3.48 30.37
C GLN A 504 -11.60 3.78 30.75
N VAL A 505 -11.39 4.94 31.35
CA VAL A 505 -10.33 5.15 32.33
C VAL A 505 -10.98 5.86 33.50
N LEU A 506 -10.90 5.19 34.64
CA LEU A 506 -11.33 5.63 35.95
C LEU A 506 -10.45 6.82 36.37
N ASP A 507 -11.06 7.92 36.79
CA ASP A 507 -10.65 8.52 38.08
C ASP A 507 -11.81 9.30 38.71
N SER A 508 -12.00 9.02 39.98
CA SER A 508 -12.95 9.59 40.91
C SER A 508 -12.36 10.85 41.53
N SER A 509 -12.97 12.01 41.27
CA SER A 509 -12.84 13.17 42.15
C SER A 509 -14.08 14.04 42.02
N ARG A 510 -14.97 13.86 43.01
CA ARG A 510 -16.01 14.81 43.38
C ARG A 510 -15.32 16.09 43.87
N GLU A 511 -15.76 17.25 43.39
CA GLU A 511 -16.03 18.40 44.26
C GLU A 511 -16.90 19.44 43.55
N ASP A 512 -17.69 20.13 44.38
CA ASP A 512 -18.95 20.79 44.05
C ASP A 512 -18.80 22.24 43.53
N GLY A 513 -19.72 22.61 42.63
CA GLY A 513 -20.50 23.86 42.69
C GLY A 513 -19.85 25.21 42.35
N LYS A 514 -20.26 25.82 41.22
CA LYS A 514 -21.09 27.05 41.20
C LYS A 514 -21.45 27.48 39.78
N ALA A 515 -22.72 27.86 39.63
CA ALA A 515 -23.29 28.49 38.45
C ALA A 515 -22.75 29.91 38.22
N GLY A 516 -22.54 30.28 36.95
CA GLY A 516 -22.22 31.63 36.51
C GLY A 516 -22.60 31.80 35.04
N ALA A 517 -23.36 32.86 34.76
CA ALA A 517 -24.16 33.06 33.56
C ALA A 517 -23.38 33.52 32.31
N ALA A 518 -24.02 33.26 31.16
CA ALA A 518 -23.90 33.82 29.82
C ALA A 518 -23.00 35.04 29.58
N THR A 519 -22.28 35.06 28.46
CA THR A 519 -22.37 36.15 27.46
C THR A 519 -21.96 35.63 26.07
N THR A 520 -22.86 35.79 25.11
CA THR A 520 -22.69 35.51 23.69
C THR A 520 -22.14 36.76 23.01
N THR A 521 -21.03 36.67 22.25
CA THR A 521 -20.63 37.72 21.32
C THR A 521 -20.36 37.12 19.95
N THR A 522 -21.33 37.38 19.07
CA THR A 522 -21.27 37.23 17.62
C THR A 522 -20.42 38.35 17.02
N ALA A 523 -19.50 38.02 16.11
CA ALA A 523 -18.87 38.99 15.24
C ALA A 523 -18.93 38.47 13.80
N ALA A 524 -19.95 38.94 13.08
CA ALA A 524 -20.02 38.87 11.63
C ALA A 524 -19.27 40.07 11.04
N ALA A 525 -18.46 39.85 10.01
CA ALA A 525 -17.96 40.92 9.16
C ALA A 525 -18.09 40.50 7.69
N ALA A 526 -19.05 41.15 7.03
CA ALA A 526 -19.26 41.10 5.59
C ALA A 526 -18.34 42.12 4.90
N ALA A 527 -17.79 41.76 3.75
CA ALA A 527 -17.33 42.72 2.75
C ALA A 527 -17.76 42.25 1.36
N ARG A 528 -18.63 43.04 0.74
CA ARG A 528 -19.25 42.85 -0.57
C ARG A 528 -18.45 43.69 -1.56
N GLY A 529 -17.82 43.05 -2.55
CA GLY A 529 -17.27 43.70 -3.74
C GLY A 529 -17.90 43.05 -4.96
N LYS A 530 -18.77 43.78 -5.66
CA LYS A 530 -19.27 43.44 -6.99
C LYS A 530 -18.22 43.88 -7.99
N ASP A 531 -17.77 42.96 -8.85
CA ASP A 531 -17.52 43.26 -10.26
C ASP A 531 -17.68 41.97 -11.07
N GLY A 532 -18.51 42.07 -12.11
CA GLY A 532 -18.88 40.96 -12.97
C GLY A 532 -17.86 40.75 -14.07
N SER A 533 -17.36 39.52 -14.17
CA SER A 533 -16.77 38.95 -15.37
C SER A 533 -17.12 37.46 -15.37
N ALA A 534 -17.60 36.97 -16.51
CA ALA A 534 -18.17 35.65 -16.70
C ALA A 534 -17.25 34.53 -16.16
N ALA A 535 -17.73 33.82 -15.13
CA ALA A 535 -17.05 32.70 -14.53
C ALA A 535 -17.15 31.47 -15.44
N GLY A 536 -16.03 31.09 -16.05
CA GLY A 536 -15.79 29.70 -16.41
C GLY A 536 -15.57 28.91 -15.12
N ASP A 537 -16.36 27.86 -14.94
CA ASP A 537 -16.34 26.96 -13.78
C ASP A 537 -14.99 26.23 -13.75
N SER A 538 -14.04 26.76 -12.98
CA SER A 538 -12.78 26.08 -12.65
C SER A 538 -12.87 25.73 -11.17
N ALA A 539 -12.94 24.43 -10.88
CA ALA A 539 -12.89 23.92 -9.52
C ALA A 539 -11.66 24.52 -8.80
N PRO A 540 -11.77 24.95 -7.53
CA PRO A 540 -10.66 25.57 -6.83
C PRO A 540 -9.52 24.55 -6.68
N GLN A 541 -8.48 24.71 -7.52
CA GLN A 541 -7.33 23.81 -7.59
C GLN A 541 -6.46 23.82 -6.32
N ASP A 542 -6.72 24.74 -5.38
CA ASP A 542 -5.87 25.04 -4.22
C ASP A 542 -6.48 24.61 -2.86
N GLN A 543 -7.60 23.88 -2.86
CA GLN A 543 -8.27 23.47 -1.62
C GLN A 543 -7.77 22.11 -1.11
N ASP A 544 -7.37 22.05 0.17
CA ASP A 544 -6.93 20.81 0.84
C ASP A 544 -8.02 19.73 0.78
N VAL A 545 -7.64 18.54 0.30
CA VAL A 545 -8.53 17.38 0.13
C VAL A 545 -9.11 16.84 1.46
N ARG A 546 -8.48 17.18 2.59
CA ARG A 546 -8.98 16.88 3.94
C ARG A 546 -10.13 17.81 4.34
N ILE A 547 -10.28 18.95 3.68
CA ILE A 547 -11.39 19.87 3.91
C ILE A 547 -12.53 19.53 2.96
N SER A 548 -12.23 19.45 1.66
CA SER A 548 -13.18 19.11 0.60
C SER A 548 -12.69 17.88 -0.15
N LEU A 549 -13.47 16.79 -0.10
CA LEU A 549 -13.10 15.54 -0.75
C LEU A 549 -12.94 15.76 -2.27
N PRO A 550 -11.96 15.11 -2.90
CA PRO A 550 -11.71 15.27 -4.34
C PRO A 550 -12.83 14.67 -5.21
N TYR A 551 -13.61 13.73 -4.64
CA TYR A 551 -14.75 13.10 -5.29
C TYR A 551 -15.86 12.84 -4.26
N PRO A 552 -17.13 12.81 -4.69
CA PRO A 552 -18.24 12.37 -3.85
C PRO A 552 -18.05 10.94 -3.34
N LEU A 553 -18.62 10.65 -2.18
CA LEU A 553 -18.55 9.32 -1.59
C LEU A 553 -19.59 8.37 -2.17
N ASP A 554 -19.14 7.14 -2.42
CA ASP A 554 -20.02 6.07 -2.86
C ASP A 554 -20.60 5.34 -1.65
N ILE A 555 -21.78 5.78 -1.24
CA ILE A 555 -22.51 5.22 -0.10
C ILE A 555 -22.90 3.74 -0.29
N HIS A 556 -22.84 3.20 -1.52
CA HIS A 556 -23.18 1.81 -1.81
C HIS A 556 -21.95 0.92 -1.98
N ALA A 557 -20.75 1.49 -1.91
CA ALA A 557 -19.49 0.78 -2.07
C ALA A 557 -19.36 -0.43 -1.15
N THR A 558 -19.67 -0.27 0.14
CA THR A 558 -19.55 -1.34 1.14
C THR A 558 -20.44 -2.53 0.81
N ALA A 559 -21.69 -2.29 0.39
CA ALA A 559 -22.62 -3.34 -0.01
C ALA A 559 -22.15 -4.05 -1.29
N ARG A 560 -21.72 -3.30 -2.32
CA ARG A 560 -21.20 -3.89 -3.56
C ARG A 560 -19.94 -4.72 -3.31
N ARG A 561 -19.06 -4.25 -2.42
CA ARG A 561 -17.85 -4.97 -2.05
C ARG A 561 -18.14 -6.30 -1.35
N GLN A 562 -19.14 -6.37 -0.48
CA GLN A 562 -19.58 -7.63 0.14
C GLN A 562 -20.06 -8.64 -0.92
N VAL A 563 -20.83 -8.20 -1.91
CA VAL A 563 -21.26 -9.06 -3.02
C VAL A 563 -20.07 -9.52 -3.86
N ALA A 564 -19.13 -8.62 -4.15
CA ALA A 564 -17.92 -8.95 -4.89
C ALA A 564 -17.03 -9.97 -4.17
N ARG A 565 -16.89 -9.91 -2.84
CA ARG A 565 -16.18 -10.94 -2.03
C ARG A 565 -16.76 -12.34 -2.22
N SER A 566 -18.09 -12.47 -2.20
CA SER A 566 -18.75 -13.75 -2.42
C SER A 566 -18.47 -14.29 -3.84
N ARG A 567 -18.47 -13.41 -4.84
CA ARG A 567 -18.12 -13.75 -6.22
C ARG A 567 -16.66 -14.15 -6.37
N GLU A 568 -15.74 -13.45 -5.70
CA GLU A 568 -14.31 -13.80 -5.65
C GLU A 568 -14.14 -15.21 -5.10
N PHE A 569 -14.70 -15.50 -3.93
CA PHE A 569 -14.58 -16.82 -3.30
C PHE A 569 -15.08 -17.94 -4.22
N MET A 570 -16.27 -17.78 -4.81
CA MET A 570 -16.82 -18.72 -5.80
C MET A 570 -15.89 -18.88 -7.01
N SER A 571 -15.48 -17.75 -7.61
CA SER A 571 -14.61 -17.75 -8.80
C SER A 571 -13.27 -18.40 -8.50
N GLY A 572 -12.71 -18.17 -7.32
CA GLY A 572 -11.45 -18.75 -6.88
C GLY A 572 -11.52 -20.27 -6.80
N TRP A 573 -12.57 -20.82 -6.20
CA TRP A 573 -12.79 -22.28 -6.17
C TRP A 573 -13.04 -22.86 -7.55
N THR A 574 -13.86 -22.21 -8.38
CA THR A 574 -14.08 -22.65 -9.76
C THR A 574 -12.78 -22.69 -10.55
N MET A 575 -11.97 -21.63 -10.49
CA MET A 575 -10.65 -21.57 -11.13
C MET A 575 -9.73 -22.69 -10.61
N LEU A 576 -9.69 -22.91 -9.29
CA LEU A 576 -8.85 -23.93 -8.68
C LEU A 576 -9.22 -25.35 -9.12
N LEU A 577 -10.51 -25.68 -9.10
CA LEU A 577 -11.00 -26.99 -9.53
C LEU A 577 -10.75 -27.21 -11.02
N TRP A 578 -10.95 -26.18 -11.84
CA TRP A 578 -10.72 -26.24 -13.28
C TRP A 578 -9.25 -26.49 -13.65
N CYS A 579 -8.30 -26.12 -12.77
CA CYS A 579 -6.88 -26.43 -12.97
C CYS A 579 -6.53 -27.93 -12.84
N THR A 580 -7.48 -28.78 -12.42
CA THR A 580 -7.29 -30.24 -12.31
C THR A 580 -8.20 -30.97 -13.30
N LYS A 581 -7.77 -32.14 -13.79
CA LYS A 581 -8.60 -32.93 -14.74
C LYS A 581 -9.87 -33.42 -14.08
N GLU A 582 -9.75 -33.88 -12.84
CA GLU A 582 -10.83 -34.41 -12.02
C GLU A 582 -11.82 -33.30 -11.65
N GLY A 583 -11.33 -32.14 -11.23
CA GLY A 583 -12.16 -30.98 -10.91
C GLY A 583 -12.86 -30.41 -12.15
N ALA A 584 -12.18 -30.34 -13.30
CA ALA A 584 -12.81 -29.94 -14.56
C ALA A 584 -13.90 -30.93 -14.99
N ALA A 585 -13.68 -32.24 -14.87
CA ALA A 585 -14.68 -33.25 -15.17
C ALA A 585 -15.89 -33.17 -14.21
N ALA A 586 -15.66 -32.94 -12.93
CA ALA A 586 -16.71 -32.74 -11.94
C ALA A 586 -17.57 -31.50 -12.24
N LEU A 587 -16.93 -30.36 -12.52
CA LEU A 587 -17.62 -29.11 -12.92
C LEU A 587 -18.41 -29.28 -14.21
N GLY A 588 -17.83 -29.94 -15.22
CA GLY A 588 -18.52 -30.24 -16.48
C GLY A 588 -19.75 -31.13 -16.27
N SER A 589 -19.64 -32.16 -15.44
CA SER A 589 -20.76 -33.07 -15.10
C SER A 589 -21.88 -32.32 -14.39
N LEU A 590 -21.54 -31.43 -13.45
CA LEU A 590 -22.50 -30.59 -12.74
C LEU A 590 -23.22 -29.61 -13.67
N ALA A 591 -22.51 -29.02 -14.64
CA ALA A 591 -23.11 -28.14 -15.64
C ALA A 591 -24.08 -28.89 -16.56
N VAL A 592 -23.72 -30.10 -17.02
CA VAL A 592 -24.60 -30.96 -17.82
C VAL A 592 -25.85 -31.33 -17.02
N LEU A 593 -25.71 -31.71 -15.75
CA LEU A 593 -26.84 -32.05 -14.89
C LEU A 593 -27.76 -30.84 -14.65
N ALA A 594 -27.20 -29.66 -14.37
CA ALA A 594 -27.98 -28.44 -14.18
C ALA A 594 -28.75 -28.04 -15.46
N LEU A 595 -28.09 -28.05 -16.62
CA LEU A 595 -28.72 -27.75 -17.90
C LEU A 595 -29.80 -28.78 -18.25
N GLY A 596 -29.54 -30.07 -18.00
CA GLY A 596 -30.51 -31.15 -18.20
C GLY A 596 -31.74 -30.99 -17.29
N THR A 597 -31.53 -30.63 -16.01
CA THR A 597 -32.61 -30.40 -15.05
C THR A 597 -33.43 -29.16 -15.41
N TYR A 598 -32.77 -28.08 -15.83
CA TYR A 598 -33.44 -26.86 -16.30
C TYR A 598 -34.25 -27.11 -17.56
N TRP A 599 -33.68 -27.84 -18.54
CA TRP A 599 -34.40 -28.23 -19.75
C TRP A 599 -35.63 -29.09 -19.42
N LEU A 600 -35.48 -30.07 -18.52
CA LEU A 600 -36.59 -30.91 -18.09
C LEU A 600 -37.69 -30.09 -17.40
N TYR A 601 -37.32 -29.11 -16.57
CA TYR A 601 -38.26 -28.18 -15.93
C TYR A 601 -39.00 -27.27 -16.91
N GLN A 602 -38.40 -26.96 -18.06
CA GLN A 602 -39.06 -26.13 -19.09
C GLN A 602 -39.96 -26.94 -20.03
N VAL A 603 -39.71 -28.25 -20.16
CA VAL A 603 -40.44 -29.14 -21.07
C VAL A 603 -41.60 -29.87 -20.38
N LEU A 604 -41.50 -30.12 -19.08
CA LEU A 604 -42.59 -30.62 -18.22
C LEU A 604 -43.39 -29.46 -17.65
#